data_AF-A0A3M7A489-F1
#
_entry.id   AF-A0A3M7A489-F1
#
_cell.length_a   1.000
_cell.length_b   1.000
_cell.length_c   1.000
_cell.angle_alpha   90.00
_cell.angle_beta   90.00
_cell.angle_gamma   90.00
#
_symmetry.space_group_name_H-M   'P 1'
#
loop_
_entity.id
_entity.type
_entity.pdbx_description
1 polymer ?
#
loop_
_entity_poly.entity_id
_entity_poly.type
_entity_poly.pdbx_seq_one_letter_code
_entity_poly.pdbx_strand_id
1 'polypeptide(L)'
;MNGGSILIAIVADLIMILTGLFAAYGAEGTPQKWGWYAIACIAYLVVIWQLAYHGRGMAMNKGGKVGNFFAAIGGFTLIIWTVYPIIWGIADGSRNMNPDEEIIAYAILDILAKPIFGAWLLFTHQSMPESNVELGGFWSQGLSGEGQIRVGDDDEGA
;
A
#
# COMPACT_ATOMS: atom_id res chain seq x y z
N MET A 1 -8.39 -9.32 -2.50
CA MET A 1 -8.69 -7.89 -2.70
C MET A 1 -9.21 -7.76 -4.12
N ASN A 2 -10.37 -7.15 -4.36
CA ASN A 2 -10.83 -6.93 -5.74
C ASN A 2 -9.88 -5.93 -6.43
N GLY A 3 -9.68 -6.04 -7.74
CA GLY A 3 -8.80 -5.15 -8.52
C GLY A 3 -9.11 -3.66 -8.32
N GLY A 4 -10.39 -3.31 -8.12
CA GLY A 4 -10.79 -1.93 -7.78
C GLY A 4 -10.20 -1.42 -6.46
N SER A 5 -10.19 -2.23 -5.39
CA SER A 5 -9.58 -1.85 -4.11
C SER A 5 -8.06 -1.68 -4.23
N ILE A 6 -7.40 -2.52 -5.05
CA ILE A 6 -5.98 -2.39 -5.37
C ILE A 6 -5.72 -1.05 -6.08
N LEU A 7 -6.52 -0.73 -7.10
CA LEU A 7 -6.42 0.54 -7.83
C LEU A 7 -6.62 1.75 -6.90
N ILE A 8 -7.62 1.70 -6.03
CA ILE A 8 -7.85 2.78 -5.05
C ILE A 8 -6.66 2.93 -4.11
N ALA A 9 -6.07 1.82 -3.64
CA ALA A 9 -4.89 1.88 -2.77
C ALA A 9 -3.69 2.51 -3.50
N ILE A 10 -3.43 2.13 -4.75
CA ILE A 10 -2.34 2.70 -5.57
C ILE A 10 -2.58 4.19 -5.83
N VAL A 11 -3.79 4.59 -6.22
CA VAL A 11 -4.11 5.99 -6.49
C VAL A 11 -4.01 6.82 -5.20
N ALA A 12 -4.48 6.31 -4.07
CA ALA A 12 -4.33 6.96 -2.78
C ALA A 12 -2.85 7.14 -2.39
N ASP A 13 -2.02 6.12 -2.62
CA ASP A 13 -0.57 6.20 -2.39
C ASP A 13 0.11 7.25 -3.27
N LEU A 14 -0.25 7.32 -4.56
CA LEU A 14 0.24 8.37 -5.46
C LEU A 14 -0.18 9.77 -5.00
N ILE A 15 -1.44 9.95 -4.58
CA ILE A 15 -1.93 11.22 -4.04
C ILE A 15 -1.13 11.58 -2.78
N MET A 16 -0.91 10.62 -1.87
CA MET A 16 -0.13 10.82 -0.65
C MET A 16 1.27 11.34 -0.97
N ILE A 17 2.00 10.69 -1.88
CA ILE A 17 3.37 11.08 -2.24
C ILE A 17 3.40 12.45 -2.92
N LEU A 18 2.52 12.70 -3.90
CA LEU A 18 2.51 13.97 -4.64
C LEU A 18 2.11 15.15 -3.77
N THR A 19 1.12 14.98 -2.90
CA THR A 19 0.70 16.05 -1.98
C THR A 19 1.71 16.27 -0.87
N GLY A 20 2.39 15.21 -0.38
CA GLY A 20 3.55 15.35 0.50
C GLY A 20 4.71 16.11 -0.17
N LEU A 21 4.97 15.85 -1.45
CA LEU A 21 5.96 16.59 -2.24
C LEU A 21 5.59 18.08 -2.35
N PHE A 22 4.33 18.41 -2.62
CA PHE A 22 3.86 19.80 -2.66
C PHE A 22 3.94 20.49 -1.29
N ALA A 23 3.75 19.74 -0.20
CA ALA A 23 3.97 20.25 1.15
C ALA A 23 5.46 20.58 1.37
N ALA A 24 6.37 19.72 0.94
CA ALA A 24 7.82 19.92 1.07
C ALA A 24 8.35 21.10 0.22
N TYR A 25 7.80 21.32 -0.98
CA TYR A 25 8.11 22.49 -1.82
C TYR A 25 7.41 23.78 -1.37
N GLY A 26 6.40 23.69 -0.52
CA GLY A 26 5.63 24.83 -0.04
C GLY A 26 6.51 25.80 0.74
N ALA A 27 6.37 27.10 0.47
CA ALA A 27 7.12 28.13 1.18
C ALA A 27 6.89 28.04 2.70
N GLU A 28 7.97 28.17 3.46
CA GLU A 28 7.94 28.08 4.92
C GLU A 28 6.97 29.10 5.54
N GLY A 29 6.30 28.70 6.61
CA GLY A 29 5.35 29.56 7.34
C GLY A 29 4.01 29.79 6.63
N THR A 30 3.75 29.14 5.49
CA THR A 30 2.48 29.27 4.78
C THR A 30 1.45 28.22 5.24
N PRO A 31 0.16 28.59 5.40
CA PRO A 31 -0.91 27.63 5.66
C PRO A 31 -1.05 26.57 4.56
N GLN A 32 -0.65 26.90 3.33
CA GLN A 32 -0.69 26.01 2.18
C GLN A 32 0.13 24.73 2.39
N LYS A 33 1.32 24.83 2.99
CA LYS A 33 2.19 23.67 3.32
C LYS A 33 1.43 22.66 4.18
N TRP A 34 0.78 23.14 5.23
CA TRP A 34 0.00 22.32 6.15
C TRP A 34 -1.27 21.76 5.51
N GLY A 35 -1.89 22.50 4.59
CA GLY A 35 -3.01 22.01 3.79
C GLY A 35 -2.62 20.81 2.93
N TRP A 36 -1.51 20.90 2.19
CA TRP A 36 -0.99 19.78 1.40
C TRP A 36 -0.60 18.58 2.26
N TYR A 37 0.04 18.82 3.41
CA TYR A 37 0.37 17.77 4.36
C TYR A 37 -0.87 17.07 4.93
N ALA A 38 -1.93 17.81 5.25
CA ALA A 38 -3.18 17.23 5.73
C ALA A 38 -3.83 16.34 4.67
N ILE A 39 -3.81 16.76 3.39
CA ILE A 39 -4.31 15.94 2.27
C ILE A 39 -3.48 14.65 2.15
N ALA A 40 -2.15 14.73 2.27
CA ALA A 40 -1.28 13.56 2.27
C ALA A 40 -1.63 12.58 3.40
N CYS A 41 -1.87 13.09 4.61
CA CYS A 41 -2.29 12.28 5.76
C CYS A 41 -3.65 11.63 5.54
N ILE A 42 -4.62 12.35 4.96
CA ILE A 42 -5.94 11.79 4.63
C ILE A 42 -5.81 10.68 3.58
N ALA A 43 -5.00 10.89 2.54
CA ALA A 43 -4.72 9.87 1.53
C ALA A 43 -4.08 8.62 2.15
N TYR A 44 -3.16 8.79 3.11
CA TYR A 44 -2.59 7.69 3.87
C TYR A 44 -3.63 6.90 4.68
N LEU A 45 -4.62 7.56 5.28
CA LEU A 45 -5.73 6.88 5.96
C LEU A 45 -6.55 6.01 5.00
N VAL A 46 -6.70 6.44 3.74
CA VAL A 46 -7.34 5.61 2.70
C VAL A 46 -6.50 4.36 2.40
N VAL A 47 -5.16 4.49 2.32
CA VAL A 47 -4.26 3.33 2.17
C VAL A 47 -4.42 2.36 3.35
N ILE A 48 -4.40 2.86 4.59
CA ILE A 48 -4.65 2.06 5.79
C ILE A 48 -6.00 1.33 5.69
N TRP A 49 -7.06 2.02 5.29
CA TRP A 49 -8.39 1.41 5.15
C TRP A 49 -8.39 0.28 4.13
N GLN A 50 -7.75 0.46 2.97
CA GLN A 50 -7.67 -0.59 1.95
C GLN A 50 -6.89 -1.81 2.45
N LEU A 51 -5.75 -1.61 3.12
CA LEU A 51 -4.93 -2.72 3.64
C LEU A 51 -5.61 -3.42 4.82
N ALA A 52 -6.04 -2.66 5.82
CA ALA A 52 -6.53 -3.19 7.09
C ALA A 52 -7.93 -3.80 7.00
N TYR A 53 -8.82 -3.26 6.16
CA TYR A 53 -10.18 -3.78 6.01
C TYR A 53 -10.27 -4.77 4.84
N HIS A 54 -9.99 -4.31 3.62
CA HIS A 54 -10.15 -5.15 2.41
C HIS A 54 -9.05 -6.19 2.25
N GLY A 55 -7.79 -5.82 2.54
CA GLY A 55 -6.65 -6.73 2.49
C GLY A 55 -6.76 -7.85 3.52
N ARG A 56 -6.97 -7.47 4.80
CA ARG A 56 -7.05 -8.43 5.91
C ARG A 56 -8.21 -9.40 5.77
N GLY A 57 -9.42 -8.92 5.46
CA GLY A 57 -10.60 -9.78 5.32
C GLY A 57 -10.38 -10.85 4.26
N MET A 58 -9.77 -10.49 3.14
CA MET A 58 -9.46 -11.43 2.05
C MET A 58 -8.33 -12.40 2.42
N ALA A 59 -7.30 -11.94 3.12
CA ALA A 59 -6.22 -12.82 3.57
C ALA A 59 -6.72 -13.86 4.58
N MET A 60 -7.63 -13.48 5.47
CA MET A 60 -8.29 -14.41 6.40
C MET A 60 -9.13 -15.47 5.67
N ASN A 61 -9.78 -15.10 4.55
CA ASN A 61 -10.55 -16.05 3.73
C ASN A 61 -9.68 -17.10 3.03
N LYS A 62 -8.38 -16.82 2.80
CA LYS A 62 -7.43 -17.80 2.23
C LYS A 62 -6.91 -18.81 3.26
N GLY A 63 -7.18 -18.59 4.55
CA GLY A 63 -6.77 -19.48 5.64
C GLY A 63 -6.12 -18.72 6.80
N GLY A 64 -6.21 -19.28 8.01
CA GLY A 64 -5.73 -18.63 9.23
C GLY A 64 -4.23 -18.30 9.21
N LYS A 65 -3.41 -19.16 8.58
CA LYS A 65 -1.96 -18.94 8.46
C LYS A 65 -1.64 -17.74 7.55
N VAL A 66 -2.27 -17.66 6.38
CA VAL A 66 -2.10 -16.56 5.42
C VAL A 66 -2.66 -15.25 6.00
N GLY A 67 -3.83 -15.29 6.64
CA GLY A 67 -4.44 -14.15 7.31
C GLY A 67 -3.56 -13.58 8.43
N ASN A 68 -3.00 -14.44 9.28
CA ASN A 68 -2.11 -14.01 10.36
C ASN A 68 -0.80 -13.42 9.82
N PHE A 69 -0.22 -14.03 8.78
CA PHE A 69 0.97 -13.49 8.13
C PHE A 69 0.69 -12.12 7.50
N PHE A 70 -0.42 -11.98 6.77
CA PHE A 70 -0.83 -10.70 6.20
C PHE A 70 -1.03 -9.64 7.28
N ALA A 71 -1.67 -9.99 8.40
CA ALA A 71 -1.86 -9.07 9.51
C ALA A 71 -0.53 -8.64 10.14
N ALA A 72 0.42 -9.57 10.29
CA ALA A 72 1.73 -9.28 10.85
C ALA A 72 2.56 -8.37 9.93
N ILE A 73 2.66 -8.73 8.65
CA ILE A 73 3.48 -7.97 7.69
C ILE A 73 2.82 -6.64 7.32
N GLY A 74 1.50 -6.62 7.14
CA GLY A 74 0.74 -5.39 6.89
C GLY A 74 0.78 -4.46 8.10
N GLY A 75 0.65 -4.98 9.31
CA GLY A 75 0.80 -4.21 10.54
C GLY A 75 2.19 -3.59 10.67
N PHE A 76 3.24 -4.37 10.39
CA PHE A 76 4.62 -3.87 10.35
C PHE A 76 4.77 -2.73 9.34
N THR A 77 4.28 -2.90 8.10
CA THR A 77 4.33 -1.86 7.08
C THR A 77 3.62 -0.59 7.51
N LEU A 78 2.39 -0.69 8.04
CA LEU A 78 1.62 0.47 8.49
C LEU A 78 2.28 1.19 9.66
N ILE A 79 2.92 0.47 10.59
CA ILE A 79 3.68 1.10 11.68
C ILE A 79 4.83 1.92 11.09
N ILE A 80 5.69 1.28 10.28
CA ILE A 80 6.84 1.93 9.64
C ILE A 80 6.41 3.15 8.82
N TRP A 81 5.37 2.99 7.99
CA TRP A 81 4.83 4.04 7.12
C TRP A 81 4.25 5.21 7.91
N THR A 82 3.69 4.97 9.11
CA THR A 82 3.20 6.04 9.98
C THR A 82 4.35 6.86 10.59
N VAL A 83 5.54 6.28 10.76
CA VAL A 83 6.69 7.04 11.29
C VAL A 83 7.17 8.09 10.29
N TYR A 84 7.08 7.86 8.98
CA TYR A 84 7.46 8.85 7.95
C TYR A 84 6.77 10.21 8.10
N PRO A 85 5.41 10.31 8.10
CA PRO A 85 4.74 11.60 8.26
C PRO A 85 4.99 12.20 9.65
N ILE A 86 5.23 11.40 10.69
CA ILE A 86 5.61 11.91 12.02
C ILE A 86 6.96 12.63 11.96
N ILE A 87 7.98 12.01 11.36
CA ILE A 87 9.30 12.63 11.17
C ILE A 87 9.15 13.91 10.36
N TRP A 88 8.41 13.86 9.24
CA TRP A 88 8.16 15.03 8.39
C TRP A 88 7.50 16.18 9.19
N GLY A 89 6.46 15.88 9.95
CA GLY A 89 5.74 16.87 10.76
C GLY A 89 6.60 17.49 11.88
N ILE A 90 7.54 16.73 12.44
CA ILE A 90 8.46 17.22 13.50
C ILE A 90 9.62 18.01 12.90
N ALA A 91 10.28 17.47 11.86
CA ALA A 91 11.44 18.07 11.23
C ALA A 91 11.06 19.40 10.55
N ASP A 92 10.03 19.37 9.73
CA ASP A 92 9.72 20.44 8.79
C ASP A 92 8.60 21.37 9.32
N GLY A 93 7.85 20.90 10.33
CA GLY A 93 6.79 21.65 11.01
C GLY A 93 7.22 22.36 12.30
N SER A 94 8.21 21.82 13.03
CA SER A 94 8.65 22.37 14.31
C SER A 94 10.11 22.88 14.32
N ARG A 95 10.89 22.69 13.24
CA ARG A 95 12.32 23.04 13.15
C ARG A 95 13.18 22.46 14.28
N ASN A 96 12.77 21.34 14.86
CA ASN A 96 13.40 20.77 16.05
C ASN A 96 14.45 19.70 15.74
N MET A 97 14.69 19.37 14.48
CA MET A 97 15.56 18.26 14.09
C MET A 97 16.65 18.73 13.13
N ASN A 98 17.88 18.28 13.36
CA ASN A 98 19.00 18.55 12.46
C ASN A 98 18.80 17.76 11.14
N PRO A 99 19.10 18.34 9.96
CA PRO A 99 19.09 17.61 8.69
C PRO A 99 19.80 16.25 8.73
N ASP A 100 20.92 16.14 9.43
CA ASP A 100 21.65 14.87 9.56
C ASP A 100 20.84 13.80 10.31
N GLU A 101 20.11 14.20 11.36
CA GLU A 101 19.24 13.31 12.15
C GLU A 101 18.04 12.85 11.32
N GLU A 102 17.44 13.75 10.53
CA GLU A 102 16.35 13.42 9.62
C GLU A 102 16.78 12.39 8.55
N ILE A 103 17.95 12.60 7.94
CA ILE A 103 18.51 11.68 6.94
C ILE A 103 18.76 10.29 7.55
N ILE A 104 19.39 10.24 8.75
CA ILE A 104 19.65 8.98 9.44
C ILE A 104 18.34 8.27 9.79
N ALA A 105 17.33 9.01 10.25
CA ALA A 105 16.03 8.44 10.60
C ALA A 105 15.33 7.82 9.37
N TYR A 106 15.29 8.53 8.23
CA TYR A 106 14.74 7.96 7.00
C TYR A 106 15.56 6.78 6.47
N ALA A 107 16.88 6.80 6.60
CA ALA A 107 17.73 5.66 6.20
C ALA A 107 17.39 4.39 7.00
N ILE A 108 17.17 4.53 8.32
CA ILE A 108 16.73 3.41 9.17
C ILE A 108 15.35 2.91 8.74
N LEU A 109 14.39 3.82 8.51
CA LEU A 109 13.06 3.45 8.04
C LEU A 109 13.10 2.73 6.69
N ASP A 110 13.96 3.18 5.77
CA ASP A 110 14.11 2.57 4.45
C ASP A 110 14.69 1.14 4.53
N ILE A 111 15.66 0.90 5.43
CA ILE A 111 16.18 -0.45 5.69
C ILE A 111 15.07 -1.37 6.26
N LEU A 112 14.21 -0.85 7.12
CA LEU A 112 13.10 -1.63 7.67
C LEU A 112 12.02 -1.89 6.61
N ALA A 113 11.62 -0.86 5.87
CA ALA A 113 10.53 -0.89 4.90
C ALA A 113 10.85 -1.67 3.62
N LYS A 114 12.14 -1.76 3.25
CA LYS A 114 12.57 -2.34 1.96
C LYS A 114 13.27 -3.70 2.15
N PRO A 115 14.54 -3.81 2.58
CA PRO A 115 15.21 -5.11 2.66
C PRO A 115 14.63 -6.01 3.75
N ILE A 116 14.32 -5.49 4.95
CA ILE A 116 13.78 -6.34 6.04
C ILE A 116 12.38 -6.82 5.70
N PHE A 117 11.49 -5.92 5.32
CA PHE A 117 10.16 -6.27 4.81
C PHE A 117 10.23 -7.26 3.64
N GLY A 118 11.05 -6.96 2.63
CA GLY A 118 11.15 -7.76 1.41
C GLY A 118 11.68 -9.16 1.68
N ALA A 119 12.73 -9.30 2.50
CA ALA A 119 13.25 -10.59 2.93
C ALA A 119 12.19 -11.40 3.69
N TRP A 120 11.50 -10.76 4.64
CA TRP A 120 10.45 -11.43 5.41
C TRP A 120 9.27 -11.87 4.52
N LEU A 121 8.88 -11.02 3.56
CA LEU A 121 7.85 -11.34 2.57
C LEU A 121 8.24 -12.57 1.75
N LEU A 122 9.44 -12.56 1.17
CA LEU A 122 9.90 -13.61 0.26
C LEU A 122 10.08 -14.95 0.97
N PHE A 123 10.76 -14.98 2.12
CA PHE A 123 11.01 -16.23 2.85
C PHE A 123 9.71 -16.87 3.35
N THR A 124 8.75 -16.06 3.82
CA THR A 124 7.47 -16.60 4.28
C THR A 124 6.60 -17.03 3.10
N HIS A 125 6.59 -16.27 2.00
CA HIS A 125 5.87 -16.65 0.78
C HIS A 125 6.37 -17.99 0.22
N GLN A 126 7.70 -18.19 0.14
CA GLN A 126 8.30 -19.47 -0.28
C GLN A 126 7.87 -20.64 0.60
N SER A 127 7.63 -20.38 1.89
CA SER A 127 7.21 -21.39 2.88
C SER A 127 5.71 -21.65 2.89
N MET A 128 4.92 -20.95 2.07
CA MET A 128 3.45 -21.02 2.06
C MET A 128 2.92 -21.14 0.62
N PRO A 129 2.79 -22.36 0.07
CA PRO A 129 2.23 -22.57 -1.28
C PRO A 129 0.82 -21.97 -1.46
N GLU A 130 0.03 -21.93 -0.39
CA GLU A 130 -1.32 -21.33 -0.33
C GLU A 130 -1.34 -19.79 -0.51
N SER A 131 -0.16 -19.15 -0.43
CA SER A 131 -0.02 -17.71 -0.70
C SER A 131 0.16 -17.39 -2.19
N ASN A 132 0.09 -18.40 -3.07
CA ASN A 132 0.14 -18.18 -4.51
C ASN A 132 -0.90 -17.15 -4.98
N VAL A 133 -0.44 -16.30 -5.89
CA VAL A 133 -1.20 -15.17 -6.42
C VAL A 133 -2.24 -15.71 -7.40
N GLU A 134 -3.48 -15.83 -6.94
CA GLU A 134 -4.63 -16.05 -7.81
C GLU A 134 -5.07 -14.70 -8.37
N LEU A 135 -4.71 -14.42 -9.62
CA LEU A 135 -5.24 -13.28 -10.37
C LEU A 135 -6.69 -13.60 -10.74
N GLY A 136 -7.64 -13.23 -9.88
CA GLY A 136 -9.08 -13.39 -10.11
C GLY A 136 -9.83 -12.06 -10.16
N GLY A 137 -10.98 -12.02 -10.85
CA GLY A 137 -11.86 -10.85 -10.93
C GLY A 137 -11.51 -9.91 -12.09
N PHE A 138 -11.49 -8.59 -11.85
CA PHE A 138 -11.22 -7.55 -12.89
C PHE A 138 -9.96 -7.83 -13.74
N TRP A 139 -8.90 -8.38 -13.13
CA TRP A 139 -7.64 -8.69 -13.82
C TRP A 139 -7.69 -9.96 -14.69
N SER A 140 -8.68 -10.84 -14.47
CA SER A 140 -8.86 -12.08 -15.22
C SER A 140 -10.12 -12.11 -16.09
N GLN A 141 -11.13 -11.28 -15.78
CA GLN A 141 -12.44 -11.23 -16.44
C GLN A 141 -12.76 -9.88 -17.11
N GLY A 142 -11.85 -8.90 -17.04
CA GLY A 142 -12.02 -7.58 -17.63
C GLY A 142 -13.13 -6.74 -16.97
N LEU A 143 -13.45 -5.59 -17.57
CA LEU A 143 -14.69 -4.86 -17.28
C LEU A 143 -15.86 -5.80 -17.62
N SER A 144 -16.75 -6.02 -16.64
CA SER A 144 -17.94 -6.88 -16.71
C SER A 144 -18.61 -6.89 -18.09
N GLY A 145 -18.18 -7.79 -18.99
CA GLY A 145 -18.69 -7.84 -20.36
C GLY A 145 -17.84 -8.64 -21.36
N GLU A 146 -16.51 -8.65 -21.26
CA GLU A 146 -15.63 -9.24 -22.31
C GLU A 146 -15.03 -10.61 -21.95
N GLY A 147 -15.80 -11.47 -21.27
CA GLY A 147 -15.34 -12.80 -20.83
C GLY A 147 -16.21 -13.99 -21.24
N GLN A 148 -17.25 -13.78 -22.05
CA GLN A 148 -18.13 -14.85 -22.55
C GLN A 148 -18.00 -15.05 -24.07
N ILE A 149 -16.79 -15.10 -24.62
CA ILE A 149 -16.61 -15.72 -25.94
C ILE A 149 -16.46 -17.23 -25.71
N ARG A 150 -17.54 -17.97 -25.95
CA ARG A 150 -17.51 -19.43 -26.04
C ARG A 150 -16.95 -19.76 -27.43
N VAL A 151 -15.67 -20.12 -27.51
CA VAL A 151 -15.11 -20.74 -28.73
C VAL A 151 -15.25 -22.25 -28.56
N GLY A 152 -16.13 -22.84 -29.35
CA GLY A 152 -16.33 -24.28 -29.42
C GLY A 152 -17.79 -24.67 -29.22
N ASP A 153 -18.54 -24.68 -30.32
CA ASP A 153 -19.59 -25.66 -30.63
C ASP A 153 -19.69 -25.72 -32.17
N ASP A 154 -18.58 -26.05 -32.81
CA ASP A 154 -18.56 -26.56 -34.18
C ASP A 154 -18.25 -28.06 -34.06
N ASP A 155 -19.27 -28.91 -33.89
CA ASP A 155 -19.29 -30.31 -34.30
C ASP A 155 -20.64 -30.98 -33.94
N GLU A 156 -21.73 -30.54 -34.56
CA GLU A 156 -22.91 -31.39 -34.80
C GLU A 156 -23.45 -31.10 -36.20
N GLY A 157 -23.05 -31.93 -37.17
CA GLY A 157 -23.50 -31.76 -38.55
C GLY A 157 -22.98 -32.76 -39.58
N ALA A 158 -23.04 -34.08 -39.29
CA ALA A 158 -23.32 -35.16 -40.26
C ALA A 158 -23.31 -36.54 -39.58
#